data_AF-A0A945ZNJ0-F1
#
_entry.id   AF-A0A945ZNJ0-F1
#
_cell.length_a   1.000
_cell.length_b   1.000
_cell.length_c   1.000
_cell.angle_alpha   90.00
_cell.angle_beta   90.00
_cell.angle_gamma   90.00
#
_symmetry.space_group_name_H-M   'P 1'
#
loop_
_entity.id
_entity.type
_entity.pdbx_description
1 polymer ?
#
loop_
_entity_poly.entity_id
_entity_poly.type
_entity_poly.pdbx_seq_one_letter_code
_entity_poly.pdbx_strand_id
1 'polypeptide(L)' 'MEQYYLDFENPLKEIDLEILELESEKDSPDGQKKIAALQTKLTKQIQKIHGKLSRWEKVQLARHPQRP' A
#
# COMPACT_ATOMS: atom_id res chain seq x y z
N MET A 1 -3.99 -9.59 10.96
CA MET A 1 -2.91 -8.63 11.29
C MET A 1 -3.54 -7.26 11.24
N GLU A 2 -3.59 -6.57 12.36
CA GLU A 2 -3.98 -5.15 12.38
C GLU A 2 -2.87 -4.37 11.68
N GLN A 3 -3.01 -4.18 10.38
CA GLN A 3 -2.19 -3.26 9.60
C GLN A 3 -2.50 -1.86 10.11
N TYR A 4 -1.69 -1.36 11.03
CA TYR A 4 -1.81 -0.03 11.58
C TYR A 4 -1.29 0.97 10.54
N TYR A 5 -2.14 1.33 9.58
CA TYR A 5 -1.79 2.32 8.58
C TYR A 5 -1.60 3.68 9.23
N LEU A 6 -0.46 4.31 8.96
CA LEU A 6 -0.22 5.70 9.36
C LEU A 6 -1.01 6.64 8.44
N ASP A 7 -1.25 7.89 8.87
CA ASP A 7 -2.07 8.84 8.11
C ASP A 7 -1.58 9.07 6.68
N PHE A 8 -0.26 9.01 6.47
CA PHE A 8 0.39 9.13 5.18
C PHE A 8 0.34 7.85 4.32
N GLU A 9 -0.08 6.73 4.91
CA GLU A 9 -0.27 5.42 4.25
C GLU A 9 -1.73 5.16 3.87
N ASN A 10 -2.67 6.05 4.23
CA ASN A 10 -4.05 6.02 3.73
C ASN A 10 -4.17 5.78 2.21
N PRO A 11 -3.40 6.46 1.32
CA PRO A 11 -3.47 6.18 -0.12
C PRO A 11 -2.93 4.80 -0.52
N LEU A 12 -2.14 4.12 0.32
CA LEU A 12 -1.72 2.74 0.10
C LEU A 12 -2.83 1.78 0.49
N LYS A 13 -3.49 2.03 1.63
CA LYS A 13 -4.62 1.24 2.11
C LYS A 13 -5.74 1.15 1.08
N GLU A 14 -6.07 2.25 0.43
CA GLU A 14 -7.10 2.25 -0.64
C GLU A 14 -6.73 1.31 -1.79
N ILE A 15 -5.47 1.33 -2.23
CA ILE A 15 -4.98 0.46 -3.31
C ILE A 15 -4.94 -1.00 -2.84
N ASP A 16 -4.52 -1.27 -1.62
CA ASP A 16 -4.51 -2.63 -1.06
C ASP A 16 -5.93 -3.21 -0.92
N LEU A 17 -6.91 -2.40 -0.53
CA LEU A 17 -8.32 -2.80 -0.50
C LEU A 17 -8.84 -3.09 -1.92
N GLU A 18 -8.52 -2.24 -2.89
CA GLU A 18 -8.88 -2.45 -4.30
C GLU A 18 -8.25 -3.75 -4.86
N ILE A 19 -7.00 -4.05 -4.48
CA ILE A 19 -6.33 -5.31 -4.83
C ILE A 19 -7.03 -6.50 -4.16
N LEU A 20 -7.40 -6.39 -2.88
CA LEU A 20 -8.12 -7.44 -2.13
C LEU A 20 -9.48 -7.74 -2.73
N GLU A 21 -10.22 -6.73 -3.16
CA GLU A 21 -11.50 -6.90 -3.85
C GLU A 21 -11.31 -7.63 -5.19
N LEU A 22 -10.31 -7.20 -5.97
CA LEU A 22 -9.94 -7.82 -7.24
C LEU A 22 -9.33 -9.21 -7.10
N GLU A 23 -8.85 -9.59 -5.91
CA GLU A 23 -8.30 -10.92 -5.65
C GLU A 23 -9.36 -12.02 -5.85
N SER A 24 -10.65 -11.69 -5.70
CA SER A 24 -11.77 -12.58 -6.03
C SER A 24 -11.88 -12.87 -7.54
N GLU A 25 -11.39 -11.96 -8.38
CA GLU A 25 -11.39 -12.06 -9.86
C GLU A 25 -10.01 -12.45 -10.41
N LYS A 26 -9.05 -12.84 -9.55
CA LYS A 26 -7.66 -13.12 -9.96
C LYS A 26 -7.50 -14.26 -10.96
N ASP A 27 -8.50 -15.13 -11.10
CA ASP A 27 -8.47 -16.23 -12.05
C ASP A 27 -8.85 -15.78 -13.48
N SER A 28 -9.38 -14.57 -13.62
CA SER A 28 -9.66 -13.96 -14.93
C SER A 28 -8.41 -13.25 -15.47
N PRO A 29 -8.08 -13.40 -16.78
CA PRO A 29 -6.95 -12.70 -17.41
C PRO A 29 -7.00 -11.17 -17.24
N ASP A 30 -8.20 -10.59 -17.24
CA ASP A 30 -8.40 -9.15 -17.03
C ASP A 30 -8.21 -8.75 -15.56
N GLY A 31 -8.60 -9.60 -14.62
CA GLY A 31 -8.33 -9.43 -13.18
C GLY A 31 -6.83 -9.40 -12.90
N GLN A 32 -6.07 -10.33 -13.46
CA GLN A 32 -4.60 -10.37 -13.31
C GLN A 32 -3.92 -9.11 -13.86
N LYS A 33 -4.35 -8.62 -15.02
CA LYS A 33 -3.82 -7.37 -15.59
C LYS A 33 -4.12 -6.16 -14.71
N LYS A 34 -5.34 -6.06 -14.16
CA LYS A 34 -5.72 -4.99 -13.24
C LYS A 34 -4.91 -5.06 -11.94
N ILE A 35 -4.77 -6.25 -11.35
CA ILE A 35 -3.95 -6.45 -10.14
C ILE A 35 -2.50 -6.04 -10.40
N ALA A 36 -1.90 -6.46 -11.51
CA ALA A 36 -0.52 -6.08 -11.86
C ALA A 36 -0.36 -4.55 -12.02
N ALA A 37 -1.35 -3.88 -12.62
CA ALA A 37 -1.35 -2.44 -12.76
C ALA A 37 -1.48 -1.73 -11.39
N LEU A 38 -2.35 -2.22 -10.51
CA LEU A 38 -2.53 -1.71 -9.15
C LEU A 38 -1.29 -1.96 -8.27
N GLN A 39 -0.65 -3.12 -8.37
CA GLN A 39 0.62 -3.39 -7.69
C GLN A 39 1.71 -2.42 -8.15
N THR A 40 1.80 -2.14 -9.45
CA THR A 40 2.75 -1.13 -9.96
C THR A 40 2.44 0.27 -9.41
N LYS A 41 1.15 0.62 -9.31
CA LYS A 41 0.68 1.89 -8.72
C LYS A 41 1.02 1.95 -7.23
N LEU A 42 0.82 0.86 -6.50
CA LEU A 42 1.18 0.70 -5.09
C LEU A 42 2.67 0.97 -4.89
N THR A 43 3.56 0.26 -5.61
CA THR A 43 5.02 0.45 -5.48
C THR A 43 5.44 1.90 -5.78
N LYS A 44 4.87 2.53 -6.80
CA LYS A 44 5.12 3.95 -7.11
C LYS A 44 4.66 4.86 -5.98
N GLN A 45 3.50 4.58 -5.37
CA GLN A 45 3.05 5.38 -4.24
C GLN A 45 3.90 5.18 -3.00
N ILE A 46 4.32 3.94 -2.70
CA ILE A 46 5.26 3.66 -1.61
C ILE A 46 6.52 4.51 -1.81
N GLN A 47 7.14 4.45 -2.98
CA GLN A 47 8.34 5.25 -3.26
C GLN A 47 8.10 6.76 -3.11
N LYS A 48 6.94 7.26 -3.57
CA LYS A 48 6.59 8.67 -3.46
C LYS A 48 6.36 9.10 -2.02
N ILE A 49 5.68 8.28 -1.22
CA ILE A 49 5.42 8.51 0.20
C ILE A 49 6.75 8.51 0.94
N HIS A 50 7.54 7.43 0.82
CA HIS A 50 8.86 7.31 1.43
C HIS A 50 9.81 8.45 1.05
N GLY A 51 9.76 8.90 -0.21
CA GLY A 51 10.55 10.04 -0.70
C GLY A 51 10.09 11.40 -0.16
N LYS A 52 8.85 11.52 0.31
CA LYS A 52 8.26 12.75 0.85
C LYS A 52 8.05 12.73 2.36
N LEU A 53 8.42 11.65 3.04
CA LEU A 53 8.27 11.56 4.50
C LEU A 53 8.98 12.73 5.19
N SER A 54 8.20 13.51 5.92
CA SER A 54 8.66 14.50 6.87
C SER A 54 9.43 13.84 8.01
N ARG A 55 10.16 14.66 8.77
CA ARG A 55 10.93 14.19 9.94
C ARG A 55 10.04 13.47 10.95
N TRP A 56 8.81 13.95 11.15
CA TRP A 56 7.87 13.35 12.10
C TRP A 56 7.30 12.02 11.60
N GLU A 57 6.95 11.92 10.32
CA GLU A 57 6.44 10.68 9.73
C GLU A 57 7.50 9.56 9.75
N LYS A 58 8.79 9.91 9.58
CA LYS A 58 9.91 8.97 9.79
C LYS A 58 9.99 8.46 11.22
N VAL A 59 9.70 9.31 12.21
CA VAL A 59 9.66 8.92 13.64
C VAL A 59 8.46 8.03 13.91
N GLN A 60 7.30 8.30 13.32
CA GLN A 60 6.13 7.42 13.40
C GLN A 60 6.44 6.04 12.83
N LEU A 61 7.10 5.97 11.66
CA LEU A 61 7.56 4.72 11.06
C LEU A 61 8.61 3.99 11.92
N ALA A 62 9.47 4.71 12.62
CA ALA A 62 10.46 4.13 13.56
C ALA A 62 9.79 3.49 14.78
N ARG A 63 8.62 4.00 15.17
CA ARG A 63 7.84 3.51 16.31
C ARG A 63 6.79 2.48 15.88
N HIS A 64 6.77 2.06 14.61
CA HIS A 64 5.78 1.12 14.11
C HIS A 64 5.95 -0.24 14.81
N PRO A 65 4.88 -0.79 15.42
CA PRO A 65 4.96 -2.00 16.25
C PRO A 65 5.35 -3.26 15.47
N GLN A 66 5.17 -3.23 14.15
CA GLN A 66 5.48 -4.32 13.22
C GLN A 66 6.77 -4.10 12.42
N ARG A 67 7.62 -3.15 12.85
CA ARG A 67 8.95 -2.98 12.28
C ARG A 67 9.79 -4.23 12.65
N PRO A 68 10.39 -4.93 11.67
CA PRO A 68 11.23 -6.09 11.97
C PRO A 68 12.48 -5.70 12.78
#